data_AF-A0A959ZIP8-F1
#
_entry.id   AF-A0A959ZIP8-F1
#
_cell.length_a   1.000
_cell.length_b   1.000
_cell.length_c   1.000
_cell.angle_alpha   90.00
_cell.angle_beta   90.00
_cell.angle_gamma   90.00
#
_symmetry.space_group_name_H-M   'P 1'
#
loop_
_entity.id
_entity.type
_entity.pdbx_description
1 polymer ?
#
loop_
_entity_poly.entity_id
_entity_poly.type
_entity_poly.pdbx_seq_one_letter_code
_entity_poly.pdbx_strand_id
1 'polypeptide(L)'
;GTILTLEMATAMNRSVANILFAGFGSPATGGGGDQEQRPYRSMNAQDAAIQLAYADSVVVVPGYGLAVAQAQHTVKEMADELNKKGVTVNYAIHP
;
A
#
# COMPACT_ATOMS: atom_id res chain seq x y z
N GLY A 1 19.13 -14.37 -6.80
CA GLY A 1 19.66 -13.55 -5.70
C GLY A 1 19.93 -12.14 -6.17
N THR A 2 21.05 -11.92 -6.85
CA THR A 2 21.54 -10.60 -7.29
C THR A 2 20.54 -9.82 -8.17
N ILE A 3 19.90 -10.47 -9.14
CA ILE A 3 18.88 -9.83 -10.00
C ILE A 3 17.71 -9.28 -9.16
N LEU A 4 17.16 -10.10 -8.25
CA LEU A 4 16.08 -9.67 -7.36
C LEU A 4 16.49 -8.49 -6.49
N THR A 5 17.70 -8.50 -5.93
CA THR A 5 18.22 -7.38 -5.12
C THR A 5 18.32 -6.08 -5.91
N LEU A 6 18.71 -6.14 -7.19
CA LEU A 6 18.80 -4.98 -8.06
C LEU A 6 17.41 -4.43 -8.43
N GLU A 7 16.46 -5.31 -8.74
CA GLU A 7 15.08 -4.92 -9.05
C GLU A 7 14.40 -4.27 -7.84
N MET A 8 14.54 -4.83 -6.63
CA MET A 8 13.99 -4.23 -5.41
C MET A 8 14.60 -2.86 -5.09
N ALA A 9 15.92 -2.71 -5.27
CA ALA A 9 16.58 -1.42 -5.08
C ALA A 9 16.05 -0.36 -6.07
N THR A 10 15.85 -0.76 -7.33
CA THR A 10 15.28 0.08 -8.38
C THR A 10 13.82 0.47 -8.06
N ALA A 11 13.00 -0.48 -7.59
CA ALA A 11 11.62 -0.22 -7.17
C ALA A 11 11.52 0.81 -6.03
N MET A 12 12.48 0.79 -5.10
CA MET A 12 12.57 1.77 -4.00
C MET A 12 13.20 3.11 -4.41
N ASN A 13 13.61 3.28 -5.67
CA ASN A 13 14.38 4.42 -6.17
C ASN A 13 15.66 4.67 -5.34
N ARG A 14 16.37 3.61 -4.96
CA ARG A 14 17.61 3.66 -4.15
C ARG A 14 18.68 2.75 -4.75
N SER A 15 19.94 3.17 -4.77
CA SER A 15 21.03 2.29 -5.20
C SER A 15 21.35 1.23 -4.13
N VAL A 16 21.81 0.05 -4.55
CA VAL A 16 22.22 -1.03 -3.61
C VAL A 16 23.31 -0.55 -2.65
N ALA A 17 24.27 0.26 -3.13
CA ALA A 17 25.30 0.86 -2.29
C ALA A 17 24.69 1.78 -1.21
N ASN A 18 23.71 2.61 -1.57
CA ASN A 18 23.01 3.47 -0.62
C ASN A 18 22.13 2.69 0.37
N ILE A 19 21.71 1.48 0.04
CA ILE A 19 20.96 0.63 0.98
C ILE A 19 21.93 -0.05 1.97
N LEU A 20 23.05 -0.58 1.49
CA LEU A 20 24.04 -1.26 2.31
C LEU A 20 24.84 -0.32 3.23
N PHE A 21 25.06 0.92 2.78
CA PHE A 21 25.85 1.92 3.51
C PHE A 21 25.02 3.12 4.02
N ALA A 22 23.68 3.07 3.91
CA ALA A 22 22.81 4.06 4.55
C ALA A 22 23.05 4.08 6.07
N GLY A 23 23.61 5.18 6.58
CA GLY A 23 23.92 5.35 8.00
C GLY A 23 25.37 5.07 8.40
N PHE A 24 26.23 4.60 7.48
CA PHE A 24 27.66 4.43 7.76
C PHE A 24 28.39 5.77 7.58
N GLY A 25 28.71 6.45 8.68
CA GLY A 25 29.51 7.68 8.69
C GLY A 25 28.71 9.00 8.62
N SER A 26 27.38 8.97 8.57
CA SER A 26 26.57 10.18 8.67
C SER A 26 26.24 10.47 10.14
N PRO A 27 26.49 11.68 10.68
CA PRO A 27 25.97 12.04 11.98
C PRO A 27 24.44 11.96 11.95
N ALA A 28 23.83 11.57 13.07
CA ALA A 28 22.38 11.47 13.19
C ALA A 28 21.76 12.86 12.93
N THR A 29 21.29 13.09 11.70
CA THR A 29 20.37 14.19 11.44
C THR A 29 19.05 13.79 12.07
N GLY A 30 18.74 14.39 13.23
CA GLY A 30 17.47 14.20 13.90
C GLY A 30 16.35 14.41 12.90
N GLY A 31 15.55 13.35 12.67
CA GLY A 31 14.38 13.40 11.82
C GLY A 31 13.31 14.28 12.46
N GLY A 32 13.41 15.58 12.22
CA GLY A 32 12.40 16.57 12.53
C GLY A 32 11.95 17.23 11.24
N GLY A 33 11.28 16.49 10.38
CA GLY A 33 10.38 17.14 9.43
C GLY A 33 9.20 17.66 10.23
N ASP A 34 8.87 18.94 10.09
CA ASP A 34 7.66 19.50 10.70
C ASP A 34 6.48 18.58 10.35
N GLN A 35 5.84 18.02 11.38
CA GLN A 35 4.57 17.32 11.21
C GLN A 35 3.50 18.37 10.93
N GLU A 36 3.48 18.89 9.71
CA GLU A 36 2.36 19.68 9.24
C GLU A 36 1.12 18.78 9.32
N GLN A 37 0.19 19.15 10.20
CA GLN A 37 -1.10 18.49 10.33
C GLN A 37 -1.89 18.75 9.04
N ARG A 38 -1.74 17.86 8.05
CA ARG A 38 -2.48 17.94 6.80
C ARG A 38 -3.96 17.64 7.09
N PRO A 39 -4.90 18.38 6.50
CA PRO A 39 -6.33 18.07 6.65
C PRO A 39 -6.61 16.67 6.11
N TYR A 40 -7.29 15.84 6.88
CA TYR A 40 -7.74 14.51 6.48
C TYR A 40 -9.27 14.45 6.43
N ARG A 41 -9.81 13.52 5.63
CA ARG A 41 -11.24 13.21 5.62
C ARG A 41 -11.43 11.83 6.25
N SER A 42 -12.27 11.75 7.27
CA SER A 42 -12.70 10.47 7.85
C SER A 42 -13.96 9.98 7.15
N MET A 43 -14.12 8.66 7.11
CA MET A 43 -15.30 7.98 6.57
C MET A 43 -15.57 6.74 7.43
N ASN A 44 -16.84 6.39 7.62
CA ASN A 44 -17.21 5.15 8.31
C ASN A 44 -17.30 3.98 7.32
N ALA A 45 -17.51 2.76 7.83
CA ALA A 45 -17.56 1.56 6.98
C ALA A 45 -18.81 1.51 6.09
N GLN A 46 -19.95 2.04 6.55
CA GLN A 46 -21.21 2.03 5.83
C GLN A 46 -21.15 2.92 4.59
N ASP A 47 -20.60 4.13 4.74
CA ASP A 47 -20.41 5.08 3.66
C ASP A 47 -19.43 4.52 2.60
N ALA A 48 -18.37 3.85 3.05
CA ALA A 48 -17.44 3.15 2.17
C ALA A 48 -18.13 2.05 1.36
N ALA A 49 -18.98 1.25 1.99
CA ALA A 49 -19.72 0.17 1.33
C ALA A 49 -20.69 0.70 0.28
N ILE A 50 -21.39 1.81 0.56
CA ILE A 50 -22.25 2.49 -0.40
C ILE A 50 -21.42 2.95 -1.60
N GLN A 51 -20.28 3.59 -1.36
CA GLN A 51 -19.42 4.07 -2.44
C GLN A 51 -18.90 2.93 -3.32
N LEU A 52 -18.51 1.80 -2.73
CA LEU A 52 -18.05 0.62 -3.46
C LEU A 52 -19.18 -0.08 -4.23
N ALA A 53 -20.41 -0.09 -3.72
CA ALA A 53 -21.55 -0.74 -4.36
C ALA A 53 -22.02 -0.04 -5.64
N TYR A 54 -21.75 1.26 -5.78
CA TYR A 54 -22.08 2.07 -6.95
C TYR A 54 -20.88 2.34 -7.87
N ALA A 55 -19.71 1.79 -7.57
CA ALA A 55 -18.53 1.93 -8.42
C ALA A 55 -18.60 0.97 -9.62
N ASP A 56 -18.19 1.42 -10.81
CA ASP A 56 -18.06 0.53 -11.98
C ASP A 56 -16.79 -0.34 -11.91
N SER A 57 -15.72 0.20 -11.31
CA SER A 57 -14.45 -0.49 -11.13
C SER A 57 -13.78 -0.09 -9.82
N VAL A 58 -13.15 -1.08 -9.17
CA VAL A 58 -12.43 -0.92 -7.90
C VAL A 58 -11.04 -1.52 -8.05
N VAL A 59 -10.02 -0.78 -7.63
CA VAL A 59 -8.63 -1.27 -7.56
C VAL A 59 -8.21 -1.36 -6.11
N VAL A 60 -7.89 -2.56 -5.65
CA VAL A 60 -7.39 -2.83 -4.30
C VAL A 60 -5.87 -2.79 -4.32
N VAL A 61 -5.28 -1.95 -3.48
CA VAL A 61 -3.82 -1.85 -3.30
C VAL A 61 -3.44 -2.50 -1.96
N PRO A 62 -3.12 -3.81 -1.93
CA PRO A 62 -2.71 -4.45 -0.70
C PRO A 62 -1.31 -4.01 -0.27
N GLY A 63 -1.08 -3.99 1.04
CA GLY A 63 0.24 -3.71 1.62
C GLY A 63 0.52 -4.59 2.82
N TYR A 64 1.69 -4.41 3.43
CA TYR A 64 2.12 -5.21 4.59
C TYR A 64 1.10 -5.21 5.74
N GLY A 65 0.41 -4.10 5.99
CA GLY A 65 -0.62 -4.00 7.04
C GLY A 65 -1.78 -4.98 6.87
N LEU A 66 -2.18 -5.29 5.63
CA LEU A 66 -3.21 -6.29 5.35
C LEU A 66 -2.76 -7.69 5.78
N ALA A 67 -1.49 -8.03 5.49
CA ALA A 67 -0.91 -9.31 5.88
C ALA A 67 -0.75 -9.44 7.40
N VAL A 68 -0.31 -8.39 8.09
CA VAL A 68 -0.20 -8.39 9.56
C VAL A 68 -1.57 -8.60 10.21
N ALA A 69 -2.62 -7.97 9.66
CA ALA A 69 -3.99 -8.10 10.14
C ALA A 69 -4.67 -9.42 9.72
N GLN A 70 -4.03 -10.24 8.89
CA GLN A 70 -4.60 -11.47 8.33
C GLN A 70 -5.93 -11.26 7.58
N ALA A 71 -6.08 -10.10 6.93
CA ALA A 71 -7.34 -9.68 6.31
C ALA A 71 -7.53 -10.19 4.87
N GLN A 72 -6.61 -11.01 4.33
CA GLN A 72 -6.66 -11.47 2.94
C GLN A 72 -7.95 -12.20 2.57
N HIS A 73 -8.52 -12.98 3.50
CA HIS A 73 -9.75 -13.73 3.27
C HIS A 73 -10.96 -12.80 3.19
N THR A 74 -11.09 -11.87 4.14
CA THR A 74 -12.19 -10.90 4.18
C THR A 74 -12.17 -9.96 2.98
N VAL A 75 -10.99 -9.52 2.54
CA VAL A 75 -10.85 -8.68 1.33
C VAL A 75 -11.24 -9.46 0.07
N LYS A 76 -10.95 -10.77 0.02
CA LYS A 76 -11.36 -11.63 -1.08
C LYS A 76 -12.88 -11.82 -1.11
N GLU A 77 -13.50 -12.07 0.04
CA GLU A 77 -14.96 -12.17 0.17
C GLU A 77 -15.66 -10.88 -0.30
N MET A 78 -15.17 -9.72 0.13
CA MET A 78 -15.67 -8.41 -0.32
C MET A 78 -15.53 -8.24 -1.84
N ALA A 79 -14.38 -8.60 -2.42
CA ALA A 79 -14.16 -8.53 -3.85
C ALA A 79 -15.14 -9.44 -4.63
N ASP A 80 -15.42 -10.64 -4.10
CA ASP A 80 -16.36 -11.57 -4.72
C ASP A 80 -17.80 -11.06 -4.66
N GLU A 81 -18.20 -10.38 -3.59
CA GLU A 81 -19.50 -9.70 -3.51
C GLU A 81 -19.61 -8.55 -4.52
N LEU A 82 -18.56 -7.76 -4.70
CA LEU A 82 -18.53 -6.68 -5.68
C LEU A 82 -18.59 -7.21 -7.12
N ASN A 83 -17.83 -8.27 -7.42
CA ASN A 83 -17.86 -8.93 -8.73
C ASN A 83 -19.26 -9.48 -9.06
N LYS A 84 -19.97 -10.05 -8.07
CA LYS A 84 -21.37 -10.52 -8.26
C LYS A 84 -22.34 -9.39 -8.62
N LYS A 85 -22.04 -8.16 -8.19
CA LYS A 85 -22.80 -6.95 -8.53
C LYS A 85 -22.40 -6.33 -9.88
N GLY A 86 -21.46 -6.95 -10.60
CA GLY A 86 -20.97 -6.49 -11.90
C GLY A 86 -19.83 -5.46 -11.81
N VAL A 87 -19.31 -5.18 -10.61
CA VAL A 87 -18.19 -4.27 -10.41
C VAL A 87 -16.89 -4.96 -10.82
N THR A 88 -16.04 -4.31 -11.61
CA THR A 88 -14.74 -4.86 -12.01
C THR A 88 -13.69 -4.64 -10.92
N VAL A 89 -13.27 -5.70 -10.23
CA VAL A 89 -12.26 -5.63 -9.16
C VAL A 89 -10.88 -6.06 -9.63
N ASN A 90 -9.87 -5.18 -9.49
CA ASN A 90 -8.46 -5.44 -9.81
C ASN A 90 -7.57 -5.28 -8.57
N TYR A 91 -6.38 -5.90 -8.60
CA TYR A 91 -5.37 -5.75 -7.55
C TYR A 91 -4.10 -5.10 -8.11
N ALA A 92 -3.64 -4.02 -7.47
CA ALA A 92 -2.40 -3.35 -7.83
C ALA A 92 -1.32 -3.65 -6.78
N ILE A 93 -0.36 -4.51 -7.14
CA ILE A 93 0.72 -4.95 -6.27
C ILE A 93 1.95 -4.10 -6.54
N HIS A 94 2.48 -3.44 -5.50
CA HIS A 94 3.78 -2.79 -5.60
C HIS A 94 4.90 -3.84 -5.56
N PRO A 95 5.93 -3.74 -6.42
CA PRO A 95 7.09 -4.64 -6.42
C PRO A 95 7.96 -4.56 -5.15
#